data_AF-A0A838EBZ6-F1
#
_entry.id   AF-A0A838EBZ6-F1
#
_cell.length_a   1.000
_cell.length_b   1.000
_cell.length_c   1.000
_cell.angle_alpha   90.00
_cell.angle_beta   90.00
_cell.angle_gamma   90.00
#
_symmetry.space_group_name_H-M   'P 1'
#
loop_
_entity.id
_entity.type
_entity.pdbx_description
1 polymer ?
#
loop_
_entity_poly.entity_id
_entity_poly.type
_entity_poly.pdbx_seq_one_letter_code
_entity_poly.pdbx_strand_id
1 'polypeptide(L)'
;MLLLALTYHLFCCKPQHESLPKREMMASSTAEQAVRMYLIALSDPSSLVDQEQIAALEKQLHDTDDQLERVVVRQQLMEARKPSVERSEDAFVTHAKAWADERGVTARAFTEEGVPAAVLRRAGFSVAGGRGRPAGRSQRGGQRRSRVTVDQIRAAIPKGTFTVKMLEDASGASVASVRKVISEELSGGRIKAQGPDPDHRGPGRAPTLYKA
;
A
#
# COMPACT_ATOMS: atom_id res chain seq x y z
N MET A 1 45.48 50.59 -32.45
CA MET A 1 44.73 50.85 -31.20
C MET A 1 43.36 50.22 -31.35
N LEU A 2 43.12 49.10 -30.65
CA LEU A 2 42.26 49.04 -29.45
C LEU A 2 40.80 49.44 -29.77
N LEU A 3 39.73 48.75 -29.40
CA LEU A 3 39.41 47.48 -28.72
C LEU A 3 37.84 47.50 -28.65
N LEU A 4 37.19 46.36 -28.33
CA LEU A 4 35.77 46.20 -27.93
C LEU A 4 34.75 45.97 -29.07
N ALA A 5 33.76 45.08 -28.98
CA ALA A 5 33.37 44.12 -27.95
C ALA A 5 32.22 43.23 -28.48
N LEU A 6 32.37 41.91 -28.32
CA LEU A 6 31.41 41.02 -27.64
C LEU A 6 29.90 41.27 -27.80
N THR A 7 29.20 40.33 -28.45
CA THR A 7 28.01 39.66 -27.88
C THR A 7 27.54 38.51 -28.80
N TYR A 8 28.19 37.34 -28.70
CA TYR A 8 27.52 36.08 -29.06
C TYR A 8 26.84 35.56 -27.81
N HIS A 9 25.54 35.82 -27.69
CA HIS A 9 24.74 35.30 -26.61
C HIS A 9 24.53 33.79 -26.81
N LEU A 10 25.01 33.06 -25.81
CA LEU A 10 24.68 31.67 -25.56
C LEU A 10 23.16 31.46 -25.62
N PHE A 11 22.74 30.47 -26.41
CA PHE A 11 21.57 29.68 -26.05
C PHE A 11 21.95 28.19 -26.14
N CYS A 12 22.70 27.77 -25.12
CA CYS A 12 22.77 26.38 -24.72
C CYS A 12 21.39 25.96 -24.23
N CYS A 13 20.71 25.07 -24.95
CA CYS A 13 19.71 24.19 -24.35
C CYS A 13 19.69 22.86 -25.10
N LYS A 14 20.65 22.00 -24.74
CA LYS A 14 20.65 20.56 -25.02
C LYS A 14 20.91 19.83 -23.69
N PRO A 15 20.49 18.57 -23.62
CA PRO A 15 19.49 18.07 -22.71
C PRO A 15 20.05 17.78 -21.31
N GLN A 16 19.21 17.90 -20.29
CA GLN A 16 19.47 17.29 -19.00
C GLN A 16 19.39 15.77 -19.16
N HIS A 17 20.50 15.15 -19.57
CA HIS A 17 20.74 13.75 -19.27
C HIS A 17 21.27 13.73 -17.83
N GLU A 18 20.33 13.88 -16.90
CA GLU A 18 20.58 13.70 -15.47
C GLU A 18 21.04 12.26 -15.30
N SER A 19 22.36 12.11 -15.14
CA SER A 19 23.03 10.85 -14.92
C SER A 19 22.53 10.27 -13.61
N LEU A 20 21.55 9.36 -13.70
CA LEU A 20 21.11 8.54 -12.58
C LEU A 20 22.34 7.85 -11.96
N PRO A 21 22.51 7.92 -10.64
CA PRO A 21 23.73 7.49 -9.98
C PRO A 21 23.92 5.97 -10.15
N LYS A 22 25.12 5.55 -10.53
CA LYS A 22 25.59 4.15 -10.73
C LYS A 22 25.12 3.15 -9.65
N ARG A 23 24.75 3.61 -8.45
CA ARG A 23 24.14 2.82 -7.37
C ARG A 23 22.76 2.25 -7.72
N GLU A 24 21.91 3.00 -8.44
CA GLU A 24 20.61 2.52 -8.91
C GLU A 24 20.77 1.45 -9.98
N MET A 25 21.71 1.61 -10.92
CA MET A 25 22.00 0.58 -11.92
C MET A 25 22.48 -0.74 -11.30
N MET A 26 23.35 -0.69 -10.29
CA MET A 26 23.84 -1.89 -9.60
C MET A 26 22.73 -2.55 -8.76
N ALA A 27 21.93 -1.76 -8.02
CA ALA A 27 20.80 -2.29 -7.24
C ALA A 27 19.68 -2.86 -8.13
N SER A 28 19.38 -2.19 -9.26
CA SER A 28 18.49 -2.68 -10.31
C SER A 28 19.02 -3.99 -10.91
N SER A 29 20.33 -4.10 -11.14
CA SER A 29 20.94 -5.36 -11.62
C SER A 29 20.83 -6.49 -10.60
N THR A 30 21.02 -6.22 -9.29
CA THR A 30 20.87 -7.23 -8.23
C THR A 30 19.41 -7.66 -8.06
N ALA A 31 18.49 -6.71 -8.09
CA ALA A 31 17.06 -6.97 -7.98
C ALA A 31 16.52 -7.73 -9.21
N GLU A 32 16.92 -7.32 -10.40
CA GLU A 32 16.59 -8.01 -11.65
C GLU A 32 17.18 -9.42 -11.67
N GLN A 33 18.43 -9.59 -11.22
CA GLN A 33 19.05 -10.91 -11.12
C GLN A 33 18.30 -11.81 -10.13
N ALA A 34 17.90 -11.29 -8.96
CA ALA A 34 17.11 -12.05 -7.98
C ALA A 34 15.75 -12.48 -8.55
N VAL A 35 15.04 -11.57 -9.24
CA VAL A 35 13.77 -11.89 -9.90
C VAL A 35 13.96 -12.94 -11.00
N ARG A 36 14.96 -12.76 -11.86
CA ARG A 36 15.26 -13.71 -12.94
C ARG A 36 15.63 -15.09 -12.40
N MET A 37 16.51 -15.17 -11.40
CA MET A 37 16.94 -16.45 -10.80
C MET A 37 15.76 -17.20 -10.18
N TYR A 38 14.83 -16.49 -9.55
CA TYR A 38 13.64 -17.11 -8.97
C TYR A 38 12.62 -17.56 -10.02
N LEU A 39 12.38 -16.78 -11.08
CA LEU A 39 11.51 -17.21 -12.19
C LEU A 39 12.10 -18.41 -12.94
N ILE A 40 13.42 -18.46 -13.09
CA ILE A 40 14.14 -19.64 -13.61
C ILE A 40 13.94 -20.83 -12.65
N ALA A 41 14.08 -20.62 -11.34
CA ALA A 41 13.85 -21.66 -10.33
C ALA A 41 12.45 -22.27 -10.42
N LEU A 42 11.43 -21.46 -10.72
CA LEU A 42 10.05 -21.89 -10.87
C LEU A 42 9.82 -22.65 -12.18
N SER A 43 10.51 -22.27 -13.26
CA SER A 43 10.37 -22.90 -14.58
C SER A 43 11.16 -24.20 -14.71
N ASP A 44 12.40 -24.20 -14.21
CA ASP A 44 13.29 -25.35 -14.16
C ASP A 44 14.15 -25.30 -12.88
N PRO A 45 13.70 -25.96 -11.80
CA PRO A 45 14.45 -26.02 -10.55
C PRO A 45 15.85 -26.64 -10.72
N SER A 46 16.02 -27.55 -11.68
CA SER A 46 17.29 -28.28 -11.88
C SER A 46 18.41 -27.39 -12.43
N SER A 47 18.05 -26.28 -13.08
CA SER A 47 19.00 -25.28 -13.57
C SER A 47 19.72 -24.49 -12.46
N LEU A 48 19.19 -24.48 -11.24
CA LEU A 48 19.83 -23.87 -10.06
C LEU A 48 20.91 -24.74 -9.42
N VAL A 49 21.06 -25.99 -9.88
CA VAL A 49 22.04 -26.92 -9.36
C VAL A 49 23.41 -26.58 -9.95
N ASP A 50 24.39 -26.37 -9.08
CA ASP A 50 25.78 -26.11 -9.47
C ASP A 50 26.45 -27.42 -9.94
N GLN A 51 26.45 -27.61 -11.26
CA GLN A 51 27.04 -28.79 -11.90
C GLN A 51 28.55 -28.85 -11.72
N GLU A 52 29.24 -27.71 -11.59
CA GLU A 52 30.69 -27.67 -11.35
C GLU A 52 31.00 -28.16 -9.94
N GLN A 53 30.21 -27.71 -8.95
CA GLN A 53 30.33 -28.17 -7.57
C GLN A 53 30.05 -29.68 -7.44
N ILE A 54 29.03 -30.19 -8.14
CA ILE A 54 28.75 -31.64 -8.15
C ILE A 54 29.93 -32.41 -8.74
N ALA A 55 30.45 -31.98 -9.89
CA ALA A 55 31.59 -32.65 -10.53
C ALA A 55 32.84 -32.64 -9.64
N ALA A 56 33.08 -31.54 -8.91
CA ALA A 56 34.18 -31.45 -7.95
C ALA A 56 34.01 -32.42 -6.77
N LEU A 57 32.80 -32.53 -6.21
CA LEU A 57 32.49 -33.45 -5.12
C LEU A 57 32.52 -34.92 -5.56
N GLU A 58 32.09 -35.22 -6.79
CA GLU A 58 32.19 -36.57 -7.38
C GLU A 58 33.64 -37.00 -7.54
N LYS A 59 34.50 -36.08 -8.02
CA LYS A 59 35.94 -36.32 -8.11
C LYS A 59 36.54 -36.54 -6.72
N GLN A 60 36.21 -35.68 -5.75
CA GLN A 60 36.70 -35.84 -4.37
C GLN A 60 36.27 -37.19 -3.77
N LEU A 61 35.05 -37.65 -4.03
CA LEU A 61 34.57 -38.94 -3.56
C LEU A 61 35.33 -40.13 -4.17
N HIS A 62 35.78 -40.00 -5.42
CA HIS A 62 36.61 -41.01 -6.09
C HIS A 62 38.04 -41.03 -5.56
N ASP A 63 38.60 -39.87 -5.25
CA ASP A 63 40.00 -39.72 -4.82
C ASP A 63 40.20 -39.92 -3.30
N THR A 64 39.10 -40.01 -2.53
CA THR A 64 39.13 -40.17 -1.06
C THR A 64 39.12 -41.64 -0.65
N ASP A 65 40.21 -42.10 -0.01
CA ASP A 65 40.33 -43.46 0.54
C ASP A 65 39.81 -43.60 2.00
N ASP A 66 39.61 -42.48 2.71
CA ASP A 66 39.05 -42.47 4.07
C ASP A 66 37.53 -42.73 4.06
N GLN A 67 37.11 -43.77 4.80
CA GLN A 67 35.71 -44.18 4.88
C GLN A 67 34.80 -43.13 5.52
N LEU A 68 35.27 -42.38 6.52
CA LEU A 68 34.50 -41.33 7.18
C LEU A 68 34.38 -40.09 6.29
N GLU A 69 35.48 -39.68 5.66
CA GLU A 69 35.47 -38.55 4.73
C GLU A 69 34.56 -38.82 3.52
N ARG A 70 34.57 -40.05 2.99
CA ARG A 70 33.62 -40.49 1.96
C ARG A 70 32.16 -40.30 2.35
N VAL A 71 31.80 -40.54 3.61
CA VAL A 71 30.42 -40.34 4.09
C VAL A 71 30.06 -38.85 4.13
N VAL A 72 30.99 -37.99 4.56
CA VAL A 72 30.80 -36.54 4.59
C VAL A 72 30.66 -35.98 3.16
N VAL A 73 31.57 -36.35 2.25
CA VAL A 73 31.53 -35.92 0.84
C VAL A 73 30.25 -36.42 0.17
N ARG A 74 29.79 -37.64 0.49
CA ARG A 74 28.51 -38.16 -0.01
C ARG A 74 27.30 -37.35 0.48
N GLN A 75 27.28 -36.94 1.75
CA GLN A 75 26.25 -36.04 2.27
C GLN A 75 26.28 -34.68 1.55
N GLN A 76 27.47 -34.11 1.36
CA GLN A 76 27.63 -32.84 0.64
C GLN A 76 27.13 -32.92 -0.81
N LEU A 77 27.40 -34.03 -1.49
CA LEU A 77 26.90 -34.29 -2.84
C LEU A 77 25.37 -34.42 -2.89
N MET A 78 24.76 -35.04 -1.88
CA MET A 78 23.29 -35.08 -1.75
C MET A 78 22.70 -33.68 -1.55
N GLU A 79 23.33 -32.83 -0.75
CA GLU A 79 22.89 -31.44 -0.56
C GLU A 79 23.13 -30.57 -1.80
N ALA A 80 24.27 -30.71 -2.49
CA ALA A 80 24.59 -29.96 -3.71
C ALA A 80 23.62 -30.29 -4.86
N ARG A 81 23.11 -31.53 -4.91
CA ARG A 81 22.08 -31.97 -5.87
C ARG A 81 20.69 -31.43 -5.56
N LYS A 82 20.43 -30.92 -4.35
CA LYS A 82 19.16 -30.27 -4.04
C LYS A 82 19.17 -28.86 -4.62
N PRO A 83 18.24 -28.52 -5.52
CA PRO A 83 18.15 -27.17 -6.04
C PRO A 83 17.82 -26.19 -4.90
N SER A 84 18.65 -25.16 -4.74
CA SER A 84 18.52 -24.18 -3.66
C SER A 84 17.43 -23.13 -3.92
N VAL A 85 16.21 -23.60 -4.21
CA VAL A 85 15.04 -22.75 -4.50
C VAL A 85 14.78 -21.76 -3.36
N GLU A 86 15.04 -22.17 -2.11
CA GLU A 86 14.88 -21.35 -0.91
C GLU A 86 15.76 -20.09 -0.93
N ARG A 87 17.03 -20.18 -1.36
CA ARG A 87 17.93 -19.02 -1.45
C ARG A 87 17.46 -18.02 -2.50
N SER A 88 17.00 -18.52 -3.64
CA SER A 88 16.44 -17.68 -4.71
C SER A 88 15.12 -17.03 -4.29
N GLU A 89 14.29 -17.73 -3.51
CA GLU A 89 13.05 -17.20 -2.97
C GLU A 89 13.29 -16.06 -1.98
N ASP A 90 14.24 -16.18 -1.06
CA ASP A 90 14.55 -15.12 -0.09
C ASP A 90 15.10 -13.86 -0.77
N ALA A 91 15.95 -14.04 -1.79
CA ALA A 91 16.45 -12.93 -2.61
C ALA A 91 15.30 -12.25 -3.39
N PHE A 92 14.38 -13.04 -3.96
CA PHE A 92 13.18 -12.53 -4.60
C PHE A 92 12.32 -11.74 -3.62
N VAL A 93 12.02 -12.29 -2.45
CA VAL A 93 11.21 -11.63 -1.42
C VAL A 93 11.79 -10.27 -1.00
N THR A 94 13.12 -10.18 -0.93
CA THR A 94 13.82 -8.95 -0.54
C THR A 94 13.73 -7.84 -1.60
N HIS A 95 13.83 -8.19 -2.88
CA HIS A 95 14.01 -7.21 -3.96
C HIS A 95 12.81 -7.02 -4.90
N ALA A 96 11.92 -8.01 -5.00
CA ALA A 96 10.88 -8.06 -6.02
C ALA A 96 9.91 -6.88 -5.96
N LYS A 97 9.57 -6.40 -4.75
CA LYS A 97 8.63 -5.27 -4.62
C LYS A 97 9.21 -3.96 -5.13
N ALA A 98 10.45 -3.63 -4.78
CA ALA A 98 11.09 -2.41 -5.25
C ALA A 98 11.23 -2.42 -6.78
N TRP A 99 11.66 -3.56 -7.34
CA TRP A 99 11.77 -3.75 -8.79
C TRP A 99 10.41 -3.63 -9.50
N ALA A 100 9.35 -4.20 -8.92
CA ALA A 100 8.03 -4.16 -9.50
C ALA A 100 7.38 -2.77 -9.42
N ASP A 101 7.58 -2.05 -8.32
CA ASP A 101 7.09 -0.68 -8.14
C ASP A 101 7.78 0.27 -9.15
N GLU A 102 9.08 0.09 -9.43
CA GLU A 102 9.83 0.86 -10.44
C GLU A 102 9.34 0.59 -11.88
N ARG A 103 9.03 -0.67 -12.20
CA ARG A 103 8.63 -1.08 -13.56
C ARG A 103 7.12 -1.11 -13.79
N GLY A 104 6.32 -0.77 -12.78
CA GLY A 104 4.86 -0.84 -12.85
C GLY A 104 4.31 -2.27 -13.00
N VAL A 105 5.06 -3.29 -12.57
CA VAL A 105 4.64 -4.70 -12.64
C VAL A 105 3.72 -5.00 -11.46
N THR A 106 2.58 -5.62 -11.76
CA THR A 106 1.59 -5.95 -10.72
C THR A 106 1.80 -7.35 -10.15
N ALA A 107 1.30 -7.59 -8.94
CA ALA A 107 1.25 -8.91 -8.32
C ALA A 107 0.56 -9.97 -9.20
N ARG A 108 -0.40 -9.53 -10.03
CA ARG A 108 -1.12 -10.39 -10.96
C ARG A 108 -0.20 -10.94 -12.05
N ALA A 109 0.69 -10.12 -12.60
CA ALA A 109 1.65 -10.56 -13.62
C ALA A 109 2.53 -11.70 -13.08
N PHE A 110 3.08 -11.55 -11.87
CA PHE A 110 3.85 -12.63 -11.24
C PHE A 110 3.03 -13.88 -10.94
N THR A 111 1.74 -13.72 -10.63
CA THR A 111 0.85 -14.87 -10.41
C THR A 111 0.60 -15.63 -11.72
N GLU A 112 0.47 -14.92 -12.85
CA GLU A 112 0.35 -15.52 -14.18
C GLU A 112 1.64 -16.23 -14.60
N GLU A 113 2.80 -15.75 -14.17
CA GLU A 113 4.12 -16.43 -14.28
C GLU A 113 4.30 -17.60 -13.27
N GLY A 114 3.28 -17.93 -12.49
CA GLY A 114 3.31 -19.08 -11.58
C GLY A 114 3.93 -18.83 -10.20
N VAL A 115 4.23 -17.57 -9.84
CA VAL A 115 4.74 -17.25 -8.50
C VAL A 115 3.66 -17.52 -7.45
N PRO A 116 3.93 -18.32 -6.40
CA PRO A 116 2.95 -18.61 -5.36
C PRO A 116 2.51 -17.35 -4.60
N ALA A 117 1.21 -17.25 -4.33
CA ALA A 117 0.64 -16.11 -3.60
C ALA A 117 1.23 -15.91 -2.19
N ALA A 118 1.74 -16.96 -1.57
CA ALA A 118 2.43 -16.87 -0.27
C ALA A 118 3.75 -16.10 -0.36
N VAL A 119 4.51 -16.32 -1.43
CA VAL A 119 5.79 -15.65 -1.71
C VAL A 119 5.55 -14.19 -2.06
N LEU A 120 4.55 -13.90 -2.89
CA LEU A 120 4.16 -12.52 -3.20
C LEU A 120 3.74 -11.72 -1.96
N ARG A 121 3.00 -12.34 -1.03
CA ARG A 121 2.66 -11.69 0.25
C ARG A 121 3.91 -11.42 1.10
N ARG A 122 4.84 -12.38 1.20
CA ARG A 122 6.12 -12.20 1.90
C ARG A 122 6.93 -11.06 1.28
N ALA A 123 6.94 -10.95 -0.04
CA ALA A 123 7.59 -9.87 -0.78
C ALA A 123 6.88 -8.50 -0.65
N GLY A 124 5.70 -8.45 -0.03
CA GLY A 124 4.95 -7.20 0.22
C GLY A 124 3.95 -6.81 -0.89
N PHE A 125 3.64 -7.71 -1.82
CA PHE A 125 2.58 -7.50 -2.80
C PHE A 125 1.19 -7.67 -2.17
N SER A 126 0.24 -6.83 -2.60
CA SER A 126 -1.17 -6.97 -2.23
C SER A 126 -1.85 -8.00 -3.12
N VAL A 127 -2.02 -9.22 -2.62
CA VAL A 127 -2.70 -10.32 -3.32
C VAL A 127 -4.12 -10.47 -2.77
N ALA A 128 -5.13 -10.46 -3.64
CA ALA A 128 -6.53 -10.63 -3.22
C ALA A 128 -6.73 -12.02 -2.62
N GLY A 129 -7.18 -12.11 -1.36
CA GLY A 129 -7.53 -13.37 -0.69
C GLY A 129 -6.74 -13.76 0.57
N GLY A 130 -5.75 -12.96 1.01
CA GLY A 130 -5.05 -13.20 2.27
C GLY A 130 -5.74 -12.53 3.48
N ARG A 131 -6.08 -13.30 4.52
CA ARG A 131 -6.60 -12.77 5.80
C ARG A 131 -5.53 -11.94 6.54
N GLY A 132 -5.74 -10.62 6.61
CA GLY A 132 -5.12 -9.63 7.54
C GLY A 132 -3.70 -9.15 7.15
N ARG A 133 -3.30 -7.87 7.20
CA ARG A 133 -3.81 -6.61 7.83
C ARG A 133 -3.21 -5.38 7.06
N PRO A 134 -3.35 -4.10 7.49
CA PRO A 134 -4.06 -3.03 6.79
C PRO A 134 -3.17 -1.98 6.07
N ALA A 135 -3.86 -1.12 5.30
CA ALA A 135 -3.50 0.25 4.88
C ALA A 135 -2.75 0.43 3.54
N GLY A 136 -3.55 0.56 2.49
CA GLY A 136 -3.26 1.41 1.33
C GLY A 136 -4.54 2.14 0.96
N ARG A 137 -4.64 3.42 1.33
CA ARG A 137 -5.78 4.31 1.16
C ARG A 137 -6.12 4.50 -0.33
N SER A 138 -7.00 3.66 -0.87
CA SER A 138 -7.66 3.93 -2.15
C SER A 138 -9.00 4.60 -1.87
N GLN A 139 -9.01 5.93 -1.91
CA GLN A 139 -10.23 6.72 -2.04
C GLN A 139 -10.81 6.48 -3.44
N ARG A 140 -11.56 5.40 -3.62
CA ARG A 140 -12.62 5.35 -4.63
C ARG A 140 -13.94 5.56 -3.90
N GLY A 141 -14.42 6.79 -4.00
CA GLY A 141 -15.71 7.25 -3.51
C GLY A 141 -16.83 6.44 -4.14
N GLY A 142 -17.20 5.35 -3.48
CA GLY A 142 -18.58 4.90 -3.52
C GLY A 142 -19.38 5.97 -2.78
N GLN A 143 -20.26 6.65 -3.51
CA GLN A 143 -21.22 7.63 -2.99
C GLN A 143 -22.22 6.93 -2.07
N ARG A 144 -21.75 6.48 -0.92
CA ARG A 144 -22.56 6.15 0.24
C ARG A 144 -23.02 7.49 0.80
N ARG A 145 -24.33 7.65 0.99
CA ARG A 145 -24.97 8.85 1.58
C ARG A 145 -24.05 9.41 2.66
N SER A 146 -23.57 10.64 2.45
CA SER A 146 -22.60 11.26 3.33
C SER A 146 -23.14 11.22 4.75
N ARG A 147 -22.42 10.56 5.65
CA ARG A 147 -22.77 10.57 7.07
C ARG A 147 -22.78 12.03 7.52
N VAL A 148 -23.94 12.54 7.90
CA VAL A 148 -24.08 13.94 8.34
C VAL A 148 -23.22 14.13 9.58
N THR A 149 -22.29 15.08 9.51
CA THR A 149 -21.36 15.38 10.62
C THR A 149 -21.98 16.35 11.61
N VAL A 150 -21.46 16.39 12.83
CA VAL A 150 -21.92 17.32 13.88
C VAL A 150 -21.80 18.78 13.42
N ASP A 151 -20.74 19.13 12.70
CA ASP A 151 -20.53 20.48 12.20
C ASP A 151 -21.54 20.86 11.11
N GLN A 152 -22.00 19.91 10.30
CA GLN A 152 -23.08 20.13 9.33
C GLN A 152 -24.41 20.39 10.04
N ILE A 153 -24.69 19.70 11.15
CA ILE A 153 -25.89 19.96 11.96
C ILE A 153 -25.80 21.37 12.58
N ARG A 154 -24.63 21.78 13.09
CA ARG A 154 -24.42 23.13 13.64
C ARG A 154 -24.58 24.23 12.59
N ALA A 155 -24.05 24.02 11.39
CA ALA A 155 -24.18 24.97 10.29
C ALA A 155 -25.64 25.12 9.78
N ALA A 156 -26.45 24.07 9.95
CA ALA A 156 -27.86 24.07 9.58
C ALA A 156 -28.79 24.74 10.61
N ILE A 157 -28.27 25.22 11.75
CA ILE A 157 -29.07 25.91 12.77
C ILE A 157 -29.55 27.27 12.21
N PRO A 158 -30.87 27.49 12.09
CA PRO A 158 -31.39 28.78 11.62
C PRO A 158 -31.09 29.90 12.61
N LYS A 159 -30.83 31.10 12.10
CA LYS A 159 -30.74 32.34 12.90
C LYS A 159 -32.16 32.80 13.28
N GLY A 160 -32.83 32.07 14.15
CA GLY A 160 -34.21 32.32 14.54
C GLY A 160 -34.77 31.26 15.49
N THR A 161 -36.08 31.26 15.69
CA THR A 161 -36.77 30.17 16.40
C THR A 161 -36.90 28.96 15.48
N PHE A 162 -36.50 27.80 15.97
CA PHE A 162 -36.59 26.56 15.21
C PHE A 162 -37.06 25.40 16.08
N THR A 163 -37.63 24.38 15.44
CA THR A 163 -38.00 23.11 16.06
C THR A 163 -36.99 22.03 15.71
N VAL A 164 -36.99 20.93 16.47
CA VAL A 164 -36.16 19.75 16.18
C VAL A 164 -36.40 19.21 14.77
N LYS A 165 -37.67 19.21 14.32
CA LYS A 165 -38.06 18.72 12.99
C LYS A 165 -37.50 19.59 11.86
N MET A 166 -37.54 20.91 12.03
CA MET A 166 -36.95 21.83 11.04
C MET A 166 -35.44 21.61 10.88
N LEU A 167 -34.73 21.31 11.97
CA LEU A 167 -33.29 21.06 11.95
C LEU A 167 -32.97 19.66 11.38
N GLU A 168 -33.82 18.67 11.60
CA GLU A 168 -33.76 17.35 10.94
C GLU A 168 -33.91 17.50 9.42
N ASP A 169 -34.97 18.18 8.96
CA ASP A 169 -35.25 18.38 7.54
C ASP A 169 -34.12 19.18 6.84
N ALA A 170 -33.54 20.16 7.53
CA ALA A 170 -32.45 20.99 7.00
C ALA A 170 -31.08 20.27 6.97
N SER A 171 -30.79 19.43 7.96
CA SER A 171 -29.50 18.74 8.08
C SER A 171 -29.47 17.35 7.44
N GLY A 172 -30.63 16.73 7.24
CA GLY A 172 -30.76 15.31 6.85
C GLY A 172 -30.22 14.34 7.92
N ALA A 173 -29.98 14.82 9.14
CA ALA A 173 -29.49 14.03 10.27
C ALA A 173 -30.63 13.32 11.00
N SER A 174 -30.32 12.25 11.72
CA SER A 174 -31.32 11.58 12.57
C SER A 174 -31.72 12.45 13.77
N VAL A 175 -33.00 12.35 14.18
CA VAL A 175 -33.55 13.01 15.39
C VAL A 175 -32.64 12.89 16.61
N ALA A 176 -32.06 11.70 16.84
CA ALA A 176 -31.18 11.45 17.98
C ALA A 176 -29.89 12.29 17.91
N SER A 177 -29.32 12.45 16.71
CA SER A 177 -28.12 13.26 16.50
C SER A 177 -28.42 14.75 16.68
N VAL A 178 -29.56 15.21 16.15
CA VAL A 178 -30.02 16.59 16.32
C VAL A 178 -30.25 16.92 17.79
N ARG A 179 -30.92 16.05 18.55
CA ARG A 179 -31.14 16.24 20.00
C ARG A 179 -29.83 16.30 20.78
N LYS A 180 -28.85 15.47 20.43
CA LYS A 180 -27.53 15.49 21.05
C LYS A 180 -26.85 16.85 20.82
N VAL A 181 -26.85 17.34 19.58
CA VAL A 181 -26.25 18.64 19.25
C VAL A 181 -26.97 19.77 19.98
N ILE A 182 -28.31 19.79 19.99
CA ILE A 182 -29.08 20.79 20.74
C ILE A 182 -28.72 20.77 22.23
N SER A 183 -28.55 19.59 22.83
CA SER A 183 -28.13 19.48 24.24
C SER A 183 -26.73 20.04 24.49
N GLU A 184 -25.78 19.84 23.56
CA GLU A 184 -24.43 20.40 23.64
C GLU A 184 -24.42 21.92 23.43
N GLU A 185 -25.31 22.45 22.59
CA GLU A 185 -25.42 23.88 22.34
C GLU A 185 -26.17 24.63 23.45
N LEU A 186 -27.14 23.96 24.10
CA LEU A 186 -27.79 24.45 25.32
C LEU A 186 -26.78 24.52 26.48
N SER A 187 -25.94 23.50 26.66
CA SER A 187 -24.89 23.51 27.70
C SER A 187 -23.79 24.52 27.40
N GLY A 188 -23.47 24.73 26.12
CA GLY A 188 -22.55 25.78 25.65
C GLY A 188 -23.14 27.20 25.68
N GLY A 189 -24.43 27.37 26.02
CA GLY A 189 -25.11 28.67 26.10
C GLY A 189 -25.36 29.36 24.77
N ARG A 190 -25.13 28.66 23.64
CA ARG A 190 -25.31 29.20 22.27
C ARG A 190 -26.75 29.12 21.78
N ILE A 191 -27.59 28.32 22.44
CA ILE A 191 -29.02 28.20 22.14
C ILE A 191 -29.79 28.29 23.45
N LYS A 192 -31.03 28.82 23.43
CA LYS A 192 -31.95 28.84 24.57
C LYS A 192 -33.25 28.13 24.21
N ALA A 193 -33.73 27.29 25.13
CA ALA A 193 -35.05 26.68 25.03
C ALA A 193 -36.12 27.72 25.38
N GLN A 194 -37.06 27.95 24.47
CA GLN A 194 -38.18 28.90 24.68
C GLN A 194 -39.45 28.21 25.19
N GLY A 195 -39.47 26.88 25.22
CA GLY A 195 -40.60 26.11 25.72
C GLY A 195 -41.49 25.56 24.59
N PRO A 196 -42.68 25.04 24.93
CA PRO A 196 -43.63 24.53 23.94
C PRO A 196 -44.16 25.66 23.07
N ASP A 197 -44.38 25.38 21.79
CA ASP A 197 -44.96 26.31 20.83
C ASP A 197 -46.36 26.79 21.29
N PRO A 198 -46.54 28.10 21.58
CA PRO A 198 -47.81 28.65 22.06
C PRO A 198 -48.91 28.66 20.99
N ASP A 199 -48.54 28.55 19.71
CA ASP A 199 -49.49 28.61 18.58
C ASP A 199 -49.93 27.22 18.09
N HIS A 200 -49.54 26.15 18.79
CA HIS A 200 -49.90 24.79 18.41
C HIS A 200 -51.40 24.49 18.65
N ARG A 201 -52.16 24.31 17.56
CA ARG A 201 -53.59 23.95 17.57
C ARG A 201 -53.88 22.56 16.96
N GLY A 202 -52.98 21.61 17.14
CA GLY A 202 -53.11 20.24 16.61
C GLY A 202 -53.33 19.18 17.70
N PRO A 203 -53.77 17.96 17.32
CA PRO A 203 -53.77 16.82 18.23
C PRO A 203 -52.32 16.38 18.50
N GLY A 204 -51.91 16.35 19.78
CA GLY A 204 -50.58 15.91 20.20
C GLY A 204 -49.89 16.86 21.17
N ARG A 205 -48.60 16.62 21.43
CA ARG A 205 -47.78 17.50 22.26
C ARG A 205 -47.21 18.64 21.40
N ALA A 206 -47.32 19.87 21.90
CA ALA A 206 -46.72 21.03 21.25
C ALA A 206 -45.18 20.85 21.10
N PRO A 207 -44.62 21.09 19.91
CA PRO A 207 -43.17 21.03 19.70
C PRO A 207 -42.42 22.04 20.57
N THR A 208 -41.23 21.68 21.04
CA THR A 208 -40.37 22.62 21.77
C THR A 208 -39.65 23.54 20.78
N LEU A 209 -39.73 24.85 21.04
CA LEU A 209 -39.03 25.89 20.31
C LEU A 209 -37.65 26.16 20.95
N TYR A 210 -36.65 26.28 20.09
CA TYR A 210 -35.28 26.66 20.43
C TYR A 210 -34.91 27.93 19.68
N LYS A 211 -34.09 28.78 20.30
CA LYS A 211 -33.59 30.02 19.69
C LYS A 211 -32.07 30.08 19.81
N ALA A 212 -31.39 30.23 18.68
CA ALA A 212 -29.95 30.53 18.61
C ALA A 212 -29.68 32.03 18.87
#